data_AF-A0A0D3KCS9-F1
#
_entry.id   AF-A0A0D3KCS9-F1
#
_cell.length_a   1.000
_cell.length_b   1.000
_cell.length_c   1.000
_cell.angle_alpha   90.00
_cell.angle_beta   90.00
_cell.angle_gamma   90.00
#
_symmetry.space_group_name_H-M   'P 1'
#
loop_
_entity.id
_entity.type
_entity.pdbx_description
1 polymer ?
#
loop_
_entity_poly.entity_id
_entity_poly.type
_entity_poly.pdbx_seq_one_letter_code
_entity_poly.pdbx_strand_id
1 'polypeptide(L)'
;MAFSAIEDLEEYMASERTVELFVPGRICLMGEHSDWAGSYRRFNSSLLPGMCLVSGTNQGLYARACRHPSKLIVTSIDQGGNVCGPTEFSMDPQALLAAAATGDHFSYVAGVAYQILVRCHVSGLVLHNYKTDLPARKGLSSSAAACVLAARAFNRVYDLKLTVRGEMDLGYHGEITTPSQCGRMDQCCAFGPRPVLMTFDGDRLDCEELSLKSTLHLVIVELDGTKDTTDTTVILQRLTKCYPVPDDDAQRGVHRCVHELLGAINQRIVRAAMAALDCGDMAALGALMDEAQEHFDRLATPLCPSQLTAPNLHRVLRHEPLRKHIFGAKGVGSQGDGCAQLLCRSATDAEAAMRIVETELGMRTMPLQIGASRPVGQAVVPAASFSAASFPASRTTPPALFPLLDADGILKPAILLLVEQAVDARLAKVVIVVSPEHKGHFEALFTPPRHTSSSHLLMARLPPRLQRYAEKIREVGAKVELAPTLLLLGDHLYTTAHPEGTSCVRQLLAAYTGTSVMALQRTAEAQPAPAQFLPASSPPPRSLLGTFPAGSRAPAFLETVNALAPSLEPVLPSEVRGLSRGRSSGGA
;
A
#
# COMPACT_ATOMS: atom_id res chain seq x y z
N MET A 1 0.53 13.26 29.70
CA MET A 1 1.80 14.00 29.66
C MET A 1 1.64 15.20 28.73
N ALA A 2 2.39 16.27 28.93
CA ALA A 2 2.55 17.29 27.88
C ALA A 2 3.74 16.84 27.03
N PHE A 3 3.58 16.81 25.71
CA PHE A 3 4.66 16.41 24.80
C PHE A 3 5.49 17.66 24.49
N SER A 4 6.65 17.77 25.13
CA SER A 4 7.52 18.95 25.00
C SER A 4 8.59 18.78 23.92
N ALA A 5 8.95 17.52 23.63
CA ALA A 5 9.93 17.14 22.62
C ALA A 5 9.45 15.92 21.81
N ILE A 6 10.12 15.63 20.69
CA ILE A 6 9.82 14.45 19.87
C ILE A 6 10.14 13.16 20.64
N GLU A 7 11.16 13.19 21.49
CA GLU A 7 11.61 12.07 22.29
C GLU A 7 10.51 11.60 23.25
N ASP A 8 9.77 12.53 23.87
CA ASP A 8 8.61 12.23 24.72
C ASP A 8 7.51 11.47 23.93
N LEU A 9 7.35 11.83 22.65
CA LEU A 9 6.36 11.24 21.77
C LEU A 9 6.79 9.83 21.31
N GLU A 10 8.06 9.66 20.96
CA GLU A 10 8.62 8.36 20.60
C GLU A 10 8.54 7.36 21.76
N GLU A 11 8.84 7.81 23.00
CA GLU A 11 8.71 7.00 24.20
C GLU A 11 7.25 6.57 24.43
N TYR A 12 6.29 7.50 24.33
CA TYR A 12 4.87 7.18 24.43
C TYR A 12 4.45 6.16 23.38
N MET A 13 4.84 6.37 22.11
CA MET A 13 4.50 5.46 21.02
C MET A 13 5.14 4.08 21.17
N ALA A 14 6.31 3.96 21.81
CA ALA A 14 6.94 2.67 22.10
C ALA A 14 6.16 1.82 23.13
N SER A 15 5.35 2.47 23.98
CA SER A 15 4.50 1.82 24.98
C SER A 15 3.11 1.44 24.46
N GLU A 16 2.72 1.93 23.28
CA GLU A 16 1.39 1.76 22.69
C GLU A 16 1.43 0.88 21.44
N ARG A 17 0.26 0.32 21.07
CA ARG A 17 0.14 -0.35 19.77
C ARG A 17 0.14 0.69 18.66
N THR A 18 1.18 0.68 17.84
CA THR A 18 1.34 1.58 16.69
C THR A 18 0.91 0.93 15.38
N VAL A 19 0.51 1.77 14.43
CA VAL A 19 0.28 1.39 13.03
C VAL A 19 1.25 2.17 12.13
N GLU A 20 1.87 1.48 11.19
CA GLU A 20 2.71 2.07 10.16
C GLU A 20 1.85 2.48 8.96
N LEU A 21 2.04 3.71 8.49
CA LEU A 21 1.20 4.34 7.48
C LEU A 21 2.07 4.95 6.38
N PHE A 22 1.57 4.84 5.15
CA PHE A 22 2.08 5.56 4.00
C PHE A 22 0.90 6.17 3.23
N VAL A 23 1.05 7.44 2.85
CA VAL A 23 0.14 8.13 1.93
C VAL A 23 0.98 8.85 0.88
N PRO A 24 0.83 8.53 -0.41
CA PRO A 24 1.59 9.20 -1.45
C PRO A 24 1.08 10.62 -1.69
N GLY A 25 1.84 11.41 -2.44
CA GLY A 25 1.25 12.52 -3.20
C GLY A 25 0.39 11.99 -4.36
N ARG A 26 0.03 12.88 -5.28
CA ARG A 26 -0.72 12.49 -6.48
C ARG A 26 -0.28 13.24 -7.73
N ILE A 27 -0.50 12.60 -8.87
CA ILE A 27 -0.41 13.21 -10.18
C ILE A 27 -1.71 13.00 -10.96
N CYS A 28 -2.09 14.01 -11.74
CA CYS A 28 -3.13 13.89 -12.76
C CYS A 28 -2.45 13.55 -14.09
N LEU A 29 -2.70 12.35 -14.60
CA LEU A 29 -2.20 11.92 -15.90
C LEU A 29 -2.99 12.61 -17.02
N MET A 30 -4.32 12.69 -16.87
CA MET A 30 -5.24 13.36 -17.81
C MET A 30 -6.44 13.96 -17.08
N GLY A 31 -7.00 15.03 -17.64
CA GLY A 31 -8.27 15.61 -17.16
C GLY A 31 -8.16 16.55 -15.98
N GLU A 32 -7.12 17.37 -15.96
CA GLU A 32 -7.01 18.53 -15.06
C GLU A 32 -8.30 19.35 -15.04
N HIS A 33 -8.64 19.92 -13.88
CA HIS A 33 -9.81 20.78 -13.65
C HIS A 33 -11.19 20.12 -13.79
N SER A 34 -11.26 18.82 -14.09
CA SER A 34 -12.53 18.11 -14.31
C SER A 34 -13.34 17.91 -13.04
N ASP A 35 -12.70 17.95 -11.87
CA ASP A 35 -13.32 17.71 -10.58
C ASP A 35 -14.31 18.80 -10.19
N TRP A 36 -13.89 20.05 -10.18
CA TRP A 36 -14.79 21.16 -9.92
C TRP A 36 -15.69 21.46 -11.13
N ALA A 37 -15.23 21.24 -12.37
CA ALA A 37 -16.06 21.47 -13.56
C ALA A 37 -17.28 20.52 -13.57
N GLY A 38 -17.07 19.23 -13.27
CA GLY A 38 -18.14 18.24 -13.15
C GLY A 38 -19.11 18.53 -12.00
N SER A 39 -18.66 19.22 -10.94
CA SER A 39 -19.52 19.59 -9.82
C SER A 39 -20.63 20.59 -10.20
N TYR A 40 -20.39 21.46 -11.20
CA TYR A 40 -21.38 22.43 -11.68
C TYR A 40 -22.57 21.79 -12.37
N ARG A 41 -22.52 20.49 -12.67
CA ARG A 41 -23.65 19.74 -13.24
C ARG A 41 -24.88 19.73 -12.32
N ARG A 42 -24.69 19.93 -11.01
CA ARG A 42 -25.80 20.14 -10.06
C ARG A 42 -26.63 21.40 -10.35
N PHE A 43 -26.05 22.38 -11.02
CA PHE A 43 -26.71 23.63 -11.41
C PHE A 43 -27.09 23.63 -12.89
N ASN A 44 -26.37 22.88 -13.74
CA ASN A 44 -26.65 22.77 -15.16
C ASN A 44 -26.46 21.33 -15.65
N SER A 45 -27.56 20.59 -15.83
CA SER A 45 -27.55 19.19 -16.24
C SER A 45 -27.11 18.95 -17.69
N SER A 46 -27.02 20.01 -18.51
CA SER A 46 -26.49 19.91 -19.89
C SER A 46 -24.97 19.76 -19.93
N LEU A 47 -24.28 20.08 -18.83
CA LEU A 47 -22.85 19.83 -18.70
C LEU A 47 -22.59 18.32 -18.70
N LEU A 48 -21.51 17.92 -19.36
CA LEU A 48 -21.02 16.56 -19.30
C LEU A 48 -20.37 16.29 -17.93
N PRO A 49 -20.40 15.04 -17.41
CA PRO A 49 -19.63 14.66 -16.23
C PRO A 49 -18.13 14.96 -16.42
N GLY A 50 -17.48 15.43 -15.36
CA GLY A 50 -16.04 15.58 -15.34
C GLY A 50 -15.36 14.22 -15.29
N MET A 51 -14.26 14.03 -16.02
CA MET A 51 -13.47 12.80 -15.98
C MET A 51 -11.99 13.13 -15.83
N CYS A 52 -11.31 12.49 -14.89
CA CYS A 52 -9.85 12.56 -14.81
C CYS A 52 -9.24 11.19 -14.53
N LEU A 53 -8.00 11.03 -14.99
CA LEU A 53 -7.16 9.87 -14.76
C LEU A 53 -6.01 10.31 -13.87
N VAL A 54 -5.98 9.78 -12.65
CA VAL A 54 -5.04 10.21 -11.60
C VAL A 54 -4.32 9.00 -11.02
N SER A 55 -3.20 9.22 -10.37
CA SER A 55 -2.50 8.18 -9.62
C SER A 55 -1.82 8.76 -8.40
N GLY A 56 -1.72 7.98 -7.32
CA GLY A 56 -0.75 8.28 -6.27
C GLY A 56 0.69 8.20 -6.81
N THR A 57 1.58 8.96 -6.21
CA THR A 57 3.03 8.89 -6.50
C THR A 57 3.71 7.75 -5.73
N ASN A 58 4.97 7.45 -6.03
CA ASN A 58 5.79 6.56 -5.19
C ASN A 58 6.49 7.30 -4.04
N GLN A 59 6.48 8.64 -4.05
CA GLN A 59 6.84 9.50 -2.91
C GLN A 59 5.62 9.90 -2.09
N GLY A 60 5.81 10.18 -0.80
CA GLY A 60 4.72 10.49 0.11
C GLY A 60 5.13 10.86 1.53
N LEU A 61 4.14 10.72 2.41
CA LEU A 61 4.24 10.87 3.86
C LEU A 61 4.31 9.48 4.48
N TYR A 62 5.33 9.23 5.28
CA TYR A 62 5.50 8.03 6.10
C TYR A 62 5.22 8.40 7.55
N ALA A 63 4.33 7.68 8.20
CA ALA A 63 3.94 8.02 9.55
C ALA A 63 3.65 6.81 10.41
N ARG A 64 3.77 7.02 11.71
CA ARG A 64 3.23 6.13 12.74
C ARG A 64 2.04 6.79 13.38
N ALA A 65 1.06 5.98 13.77
CA ALA A 65 -0.04 6.46 14.59
C ALA A 65 -0.37 5.49 15.73
N CYS A 66 -0.82 6.03 16.85
CA CYS A 66 -1.40 5.24 17.95
C CYS A 66 -2.55 6.01 18.61
N ARG A 67 -3.28 5.33 19.48
CA ARG A 67 -4.39 5.93 20.22
C ARG A 67 -3.84 6.89 21.27
N HIS A 68 -4.57 7.97 21.53
CA HIS A 68 -4.35 8.81 22.71
C HIS A 68 -5.70 8.97 23.45
N PRO A 69 -5.73 9.06 24.80
CA PRO A 69 -6.99 9.07 25.54
C PRO A 69 -7.88 10.30 25.27
N SER A 70 -7.31 11.47 24.97
CA SER A 70 -8.12 12.72 24.94
C SER A 70 -7.66 13.84 24.00
N LYS A 71 -6.49 13.70 23.38
CA LYS A 71 -5.87 14.75 22.54
C LYS A 71 -5.46 14.22 21.17
N LEU A 72 -5.48 15.09 20.18
CA LEU A 72 -4.79 14.88 18.91
C LEU A 72 -3.40 15.50 19.01
N ILE A 73 -2.34 14.72 18.80
CA ILE A 73 -0.95 15.17 18.87
C ILE A 73 -0.30 14.88 17.53
N VAL A 74 0.24 15.91 16.89
CA VAL A 74 0.75 15.82 15.52
C VAL A 74 2.18 16.32 15.45
N THR A 75 3.02 15.58 14.75
CA THR A 75 4.39 15.94 14.40
C THR A 75 4.66 15.59 12.95
N SER A 76 5.53 16.37 12.29
CA SER A 76 5.90 16.16 10.89
C SER A 76 7.36 16.50 10.65
N ILE A 77 8.03 15.69 9.84
CA ILE A 77 9.38 15.96 9.35
C ILE A 77 9.28 16.23 7.84
N ASP A 78 9.69 17.41 7.42
CA ASP A 78 9.67 17.79 6.00
C ASP A 78 10.81 17.13 5.20
N GLN A 79 10.84 17.36 3.88
CA GLN A 79 11.90 16.81 3.02
C GLN A 79 13.32 17.28 3.38
N GLY A 80 13.45 18.46 3.98
CA GLY A 80 14.73 19.01 4.42
C GLY A 80 15.19 18.47 5.78
N GLY A 81 14.37 17.64 6.42
CA GLY A 81 14.61 17.14 7.77
C GLY A 81 14.17 18.11 8.86
N ASN A 82 13.47 19.20 8.53
CA ASN A 82 12.98 20.14 9.53
C ASN A 82 11.79 19.53 10.27
N VAL A 83 11.84 19.61 11.59
CA VAL A 83 10.79 19.12 12.48
C VAL A 83 9.74 20.21 12.70
N CYS A 84 8.47 19.85 12.54
CA CYS A 84 7.31 20.65 12.91
C CYS A 84 6.52 19.93 14.01
N GLY A 85 6.18 20.64 15.08
CA GLY A 85 5.51 20.10 16.27
C GLY A 85 6.48 19.65 17.37
N PRO A 86 6.00 18.94 18.41
CA PRO A 86 4.62 18.46 18.57
C PRO A 86 3.60 19.57 18.73
N THR A 87 2.47 19.43 18.04
CA THR A 87 1.30 20.30 18.22
C THR A 87 0.16 19.50 18.80
N GLU A 88 -0.39 19.99 19.90
CA GLU A 88 -1.51 19.36 20.60
C GLU A 88 -2.82 20.09 20.31
N PHE A 89 -3.85 19.32 19.95
CA PHE A 89 -5.22 19.79 19.82
C PHE A 89 -6.12 19.07 20.82
N SER A 90 -7.05 19.81 21.43
CA SER A 90 -8.14 19.20 22.20
C SER A 90 -9.06 18.42 21.26
N MET A 91 -9.49 17.21 21.63
CA MET A 91 -10.54 16.48 20.91
C MET A 91 -11.93 17.04 21.25
N ASP A 92 -12.12 18.33 21.00
CA ASP A 92 -13.37 19.05 21.13
C ASP A 92 -13.77 19.63 19.76
N PRO A 93 -15.03 19.49 19.31
CA PRO A 93 -15.43 19.93 17.98
C PRO A 93 -15.20 21.42 17.71
N GLN A 94 -15.42 22.30 18.70
CA GLN A 94 -15.24 23.74 18.51
C GLN A 94 -13.76 24.11 18.43
N ALA A 95 -12.94 23.50 19.29
CA ALA A 95 -11.49 23.69 19.27
C ALA A 95 -10.85 23.22 17.95
N LEU A 96 -11.23 22.04 17.46
CA LEU A 96 -10.72 21.51 16.19
C LEU A 96 -11.16 22.35 14.99
N LEU A 97 -12.41 22.83 14.99
CA LEU A 97 -12.90 23.72 13.93
C LEU A 97 -12.16 25.07 13.92
N ALA A 98 -11.91 25.64 15.09
CA ALA A 98 -11.12 26.88 15.20
C ALA A 98 -9.68 26.67 14.70
N ALA A 99 -9.04 25.55 15.05
CA ALA A 99 -7.71 25.20 14.56
C ALA A 99 -7.67 24.92 13.05
N ALA A 100 -8.73 24.32 12.48
CA ALA A 100 -8.85 24.12 11.04
C ALA A 100 -8.98 25.45 10.28
N ALA A 101 -9.63 26.45 10.88
CA ALA A 101 -9.87 27.76 10.27
C ALA A 101 -8.60 28.65 10.19
N THR A 102 -7.54 28.38 10.96
CA THR A 102 -6.32 29.21 10.94
C THR A 102 -5.52 29.09 9.65
N GLY A 103 -5.58 27.93 8.99
CA GLY A 103 -4.80 27.65 7.78
C GLY A 103 -3.31 27.38 8.04
N ASP A 104 -2.95 27.07 9.29
CA ASP A 104 -1.60 26.67 9.69
C ASP A 104 -1.22 25.29 9.16
N HIS A 105 0.05 24.90 9.33
CA HIS A 105 0.62 23.65 8.82
C HIS A 105 -0.22 22.40 9.17
N PHE A 106 -0.77 22.33 10.38
CA PHE A 106 -1.59 21.20 10.85
C PHE A 106 -3.11 21.43 10.78
N SER A 107 -3.59 22.54 10.21
CA SER A 107 -5.02 22.83 10.10
C SER A 107 -5.77 21.77 9.28
N TYR A 108 -5.13 21.18 8.26
CA TYR A 108 -5.68 20.06 7.49
C TYR A 108 -5.97 18.83 8.37
N VAL A 109 -5.04 18.49 9.26
CA VAL A 109 -5.19 17.35 10.18
C VAL A 109 -6.29 17.65 11.21
N ALA A 110 -6.35 18.89 11.72
CA ALA A 110 -7.42 19.33 12.62
C ALA A 110 -8.80 19.29 11.94
N GLY A 111 -8.91 19.71 10.68
CA GLY A 111 -10.14 19.65 9.90
C GLY A 111 -10.64 18.22 9.70
N VAL A 112 -9.75 17.28 9.39
CA VAL A 112 -10.11 15.86 9.29
C VAL A 112 -10.51 15.29 10.65
N ALA A 113 -9.77 15.61 11.71
CA ALA A 113 -10.10 15.18 13.07
C ALA A 113 -11.48 15.70 13.51
N TYR A 114 -11.84 16.95 13.17
CA TYR A 114 -13.17 17.49 13.37
C TYR A 114 -14.24 16.65 12.66
N GLN A 115 -14.05 16.39 11.36
CA GLN A 115 -15.00 15.60 10.56
C GLN A 115 -15.18 14.19 11.11
N ILE A 116 -14.11 13.57 11.62
CA ILE A 116 -14.18 12.24 12.24
C ILE A 116 -14.88 12.30 13.59
N LEU A 117 -14.55 13.27 14.43
CA LEU A 117 -15.11 13.39 15.77
C LEU A 117 -16.63 13.58 15.76
N VAL A 118 -17.16 14.31 14.76
CA VAL A 118 -18.62 14.53 14.64
C VAL A 118 -19.37 13.38 13.94
N ARG A 119 -18.66 12.48 13.25
CA ARG A 119 -19.25 11.35 12.51
C ARG A 119 -19.03 10.00 13.21
N CYS A 120 -18.00 9.88 14.04
CA CYS A 120 -17.52 8.64 14.62
C CYS A 120 -17.24 8.79 16.11
N HIS A 121 -17.41 7.71 16.87
CA HIS A 121 -17.09 7.67 18.30
C HIS A 121 -15.60 7.33 18.48
N VAL A 122 -14.75 8.36 18.51
CA VAL A 122 -13.30 8.23 18.68
C VAL A 122 -12.80 9.03 19.88
N SER A 123 -11.60 8.70 20.36
CA SER A 123 -10.85 9.49 21.35
C SER A 123 -9.71 10.25 20.64
N GLY A 124 -8.61 10.53 21.33
CA GLY A 124 -7.42 11.15 20.76
C GLY A 124 -6.58 10.25 19.83
N LEU A 125 -5.61 10.85 19.16
CA LEU A 125 -4.70 10.20 18.23
C LEU A 125 -3.31 10.83 18.37
N VAL A 126 -2.25 10.03 18.39
CA VAL A 126 -0.91 10.51 18.10
C VAL A 126 -0.59 10.19 16.65
N LEU A 127 -0.16 11.19 15.88
CA LEU A 127 0.24 11.05 14.48
C LEU A 127 1.64 11.65 14.29
N HIS A 128 2.61 10.79 13.99
CA HIS A 128 4.00 11.17 13.78
C HIS A 128 4.43 10.86 12.35
N ASN A 129 4.45 11.89 11.50
CA ASN A 129 5.00 11.80 10.16
C ASN A 129 6.54 11.93 10.23
N TYR A 130 7.21 10.78 10.35
CA TYR A 130 8.65 10.69 10.59
C TYR A 130 9.52 10.85 9.33
N LYS A 131 8.91 10.76 8.14
CA LYS A 131 9.61 10.98 6.87
C LYS A 131 8.66 11.52 5.82
N THR A 132 9.09 12.55 5.11
CA THR A 132 8.44 13.03 3.90
C THR A 132 9.46 13.03 2.77
N ASP A 133 9.17 12.28 1.70
CA ASP A 133 9.92 12.38 0.44
C ASP A 133 9.08 12.98 -0.69
N LEU A 134 7.88 13.49 -0.38
CA LEU A 134 7.05 14.27 -1.29
C LEU A 134 7.49 15.74 -1.38
N PRO A 135 7.73 16.29 -2.58
CA PRO A 135 8.16 17.68 -2.71
C PRO A 135 7.12 18.71 -2.29
N ALA A 136 7.53 19.62 -1.39
CA ALA A 136 6.67 20.70 -0.92
C ALA A 136 6.27 21.64 -2.07
N ARG A 137 4.98 22.03 -2.12
CA ARG A 137 4.41 23.04 -3.03
C ARG A 137 4.57 22.78 -4.54
N LYS A 138 4.87 21.56 -4.97
CA LYS A 138 5.09 21.22 -6.40
C LYS A 138 3.86 20.72 -7.14
N GLY A 139 2.67 21.12 -6.70
CA GLY A 139 1.42 20.65 -7.30
C GLY A 139 1.21 19.13 -7.21
N LEU A 140 1.81 18.44 -6.21
CA LEU A 140 1.66 17.00 -5.97
C LEU A 140 0.74 16.67 -4.78
N SER A 141 -0.09 17.63 -4.35
CA SER A 141 -1.11 17.50 -3.29
C SER A 141 -0.60 17.14 -1.89
N SER A 142 0.36 17.90 -1.37
CA SER A 142 0.81 17.71 0.02
C SER A 142 -0.31 17.90 1.06
N SER A 143 -1.27 18.81 0.82
CA SER A 143 -2.43 19.00 1.71
C SER A 143 -3.35 17.78 1.71
N ALA A 144 -3.76 17.30 0.54
CA ALA A 144 -4.63 16.13 0.44
C ALA A 144 -3.95 14.87 0.98
N ALA A 145 -2.64 14.69 0.77
CA ALA A 145 -1.88 13.60 1.38
C ALA A 145 -1.93 13.67 2.91
N ALA A 146 -1.80 14.87 3.52
CA ALA A 146 -1.92 15.04 4.96
C ALA A 146 -3.35 14.77 5.47
N CYS A 147 -4.37 15.24 4.74
CA CYS A 147 -5.77 14.95 5.05
C CYS A 147 -6.06 13.44 5.03
N VAL A 148 -5.65 12.76 3.95
CA VAL A 148 -5.83 11.30 3.80
C VAL A 148 -5.00 10.54 4.84
N LEU A 149 -3.80 11.02 5.20
CA LEU A 149 -2.99 10.43 6.26
C LEU A 149 -3.71 10.47 7.61
N ALA A 150 -4.29 11.61 7.97
CA ALA A 150 -5.09 11.74 9.18
C ALA A 150 -6.31 10.80 9.15
N ALA A 151 -7.06 10.79 8.05
CA ALA A 151 -8.24 9.93 7.91
C ALA A 151 -7.88 8.44 8.01
N ARG A 152 -6.80 8.04 7.35
CA ARG A 152 -6.25 6.69 7.38
C ARG A 152 -5.75 6.31 8.78
N ALA A 153 -5.08 7.22 9.48
CA ALA A 153 -4.60 6.97 10.83
C ALA A 153 -5.76 6.67 11.78
N PHE A 154 -6.81 7.50 11.79
CA PHE A 154 -8.02 7.21 12.57
C PHE A 154 -8.68 5.91 12.13
N ASN A 155 -8.84 5.67 10.82
CA ASN A 155 -9.44 4.44 10.30
C ASN A 155 -8.72 3.19 10.80
N ARG A 156 -7.38 3.19 10.80
CA ARG A 156 -6.55 2.05 11.21
C ARG A 156 -6.45 1.89 12.73
N VAL A 157 -6.28 2.98 13.47
CA VAL A 157 -6.14 2.93 14.94
C VAL A 157 -7.46 2.55 15.61
N TYR A 158 -8.59 3.05 15.10
CA TYR A 158 -9.92 2.80 15.67
C TYR A 158 -10.72 1.70 14.96
N ASP A 159 -10.14 1.09 13.92
CA ASP A 159 -10.77 0.05 13.11
C ASP A 159 -12.18 0.45 12.61
N LEU A 160 -12.30 1.69 12.10
CA LEU A 160 -13.58 2.30 11.70
C LEU A 160 -14.24 1.62 10.48
N LYS A 161 -13.56 0.64 9.86
CA LYS A 161 -14.00 -0.09 8.66
C LYS A 161 -14.33 0.81 7.47
N LEU A 162 -13.71 1.98 7.39
CA LEU A 162 -13.88 2.87 6.24
C LEU A 162 -13.22 2.26 5.00
N THR A 163 -13.91 2.35 3.88
CA THR A 163 -13.33 2.03 2.57
C THR A 163 -12.32 3.11 2.16
N VAL A 164 -11.51 2.85 1.12
CA VAL A 164 -10.61 3.88 0.57
C VAL A 164 -11.38 5.14 0.16
N ARG A 165 -12.57 5.00 -0.41
CA ARG A 165 -13.45 6.14 -0.73
C ARG A 165 -13.93 6.87 0.52
N GLY A 166 -14.15 6.16 1.63
CA GLY A 166 -14.47 6.76 2.92
C GLY A 166 -13.32 7.59 3.48
N GLU A 167 -12.07 7.13 3.33
CA GLU A 167 -10.89 7.92 3.67
C GLU A 167 -10.78 9.18 2.80
N MET A 168 -11.07 9.07 1.49
CA MET A 168 -11.09 10.22 0.58
C MET A 168 -12.17 11.24 0.95
N ASP A 169 -13.37 10.76 1.28
CA ASP A 169 -14.50 11.63 1.64
C ASP A 169 -14.17 12.45 2.90
N LEU A 170 -13.67 11.80 3.95
CA LEU A 170 -13.21 12.48 5.16
C LEU A 170 -12.05 13.44 4.88
N GLY A 171 -11.09 13.03 4.04
CA GLY A 171 -9.97 13.87 3.64
C GLY A 171 -10.44 15.13 2.93
N TYR A 172 -11.37 15.02 1.98
CA TYR A 172 -11.94 16.14 1.25
C TYR A 172 -12.74 17.07 2.17
N HIS A 173 -13.62 16.50 3.00
CA HIS A 173 -14.41 17.29 3.94
C HIS A 173 -13.55 17.99 5.00
N GLY A 174 -12.46 17.34 5.44
CA GLY A 174 -11.49 17.96 6.33
C GLY A 174 -10.73 19.11 5.65
N GLU A 175 -10.38 18.94 4.37
CA GLU A 175 -9.70 19.98 3.59
C GLU A 175 -10.57 21.22 3.39
N ILE A 176 -11.84 21.07 3.00
CA ILE A 176 -12.78 22.21 2.85
C ILE A 176 -13.27 22.79 4.19
N THR A 177 -12.92 22.16 5.32
CA THR A 177 -13.11 22.77 6.65
C THR A 177 -12.04 23.84 6.91
N THR A 178 -10.93 23.80 6.18
CA THR A 178 -9.91 24.85 6.17
C THR A 178 -10.23 25.92 5.10
N PRO A 179 -9.49 27.05 5.01
CA PRO A 179 -9.65 28.03 3.93
C PRO A 179 -9.34 27.51 2.51
N SER A 180 -8.91 26.25 2.35
CA SER A 180 -8.60 25.64 1.04
C SER A 180 -9.82 25.59 0.11
N GLN A 181 -9.59 25.85 -1.18
CA GLN A 181 -10.60 25.75 -2.24
C GLN A 181 -10.30 24.59 -3.21
N CYS A 182 -9.52 23.60 -2.78
CA CYS A 182 -9.21 22.43 -3.60
C CYS A 182 -10.47 21.60 -3.91
N GLY A 183 -10.51 21.04 -5.12
CA GLY A 183 -11.55 20.09 -5.49
C GLY A 183 -11.29 18.68 -4.96
N ARG A 184 -12.11 17.72 -5.40
CA ARG A 184 -12.14 16.34 -4.89
C ARG A 184 -11.09 15.42 -5.54
N MET A 185 -10.36 15.90 -6.53
CA MET A 185 -9.38 15.09 -7.28
C MET A 185 -8.22 14.65 -6.40
N ASP A 186 -7.71 15.55 -5.56
CA ASP A 186 -6.41 15.40 -4.90
C ASP A 186 -6.40 14.31 -3.83
N GLN A 187 -7.55 13.97 -3.27
CA GLN A 187 -7.69 12.89 -2.30
C GLN A 187 -7.49 11.49 -2.93
N CYS A 188 -7.35 11.39 -4.26
CA CYS A 188 -7.02 10.14 -4.95
C CYS A 188 -5.73 9.48 -4.44
N CYS A 189 -4.84 10.24 -3.77
CA CYS A 189 -3.70 9.70 -3.04
C CYS A 189 -4.07 8.56 -2.07
N ALA A 190 -5.33 8.48 -1.62
CA ALA A 190 -5.83 7.36 -0.83
C ALA A 190 -5.71 5.99 -1.55
N PHE A 191 -5.75 5.93 -2.87
CA PHE A 191 -5.62 4.67 -3.61
C PHE A 191 -4.18 4.13 -3.70
N GLY A 192 -3.18 4.91 -3.27
CA GLY A 192 -1.78 4.51 -3.44
C GLY A 192 -1.29 4.70 -4.88
N PRO A 193 -0.14 4.11 -5.24
CA PRO A 193 0.51 4.32 -6.54
C PRO A 193 -0.12 3.49 -7.66
N ARG A 194 -1.44 3.67 -7.88
CA ARG A 194 -2.22 3.01 -8.91
C ARG A 194 -3.03 4.04 -9.68
N PRO A 195 -3.17 3.91 -11.01
CA PRO A 195 -4.06 4.77 -11.76
C PRO A 195 -5.53 4.49 -11.41
N VAL A 196 -6.30 5.56 -11.31
CA VAL A 196 -7.72 5.56 -10.99
C VAL A 196 -8.41 6.51 -11.96
N LEU A 197 -9.46 6.01 -12.60
CA LEU A 197 -10.43 6.88 -13.28
C LEU A 197 -11.36 7.45 -12.22
N MET A 198 -11.48 8.78 -12.17
CA MET A 198 -12.47 9.47 -11.36
C MET A 198 -13.49 10.16 -12.27
N THR A 199 -14.76 9.94 -12.00
CA THR A 199 -15.87 10.59 -12.70
C THR A 199 -16.68 11.44 -11.71
N PHE A 200 -16.84 12.73 -12.03
CA PHE A 200 -17.53 13.72 -11.22
C PHE A 200 -18.85 14.09 -11.90
N ASP A 201 -19.96 13.72 -11.27
CA ASP A 201 -21.31 13.94 -11.77
C ASP A 201 -22.14 14.70 -10.72
N GLY A 202 -21.98 16.03 -10.70
CA GLY A 202 -22.50 16.87 -9.62
C GLY A 202 -21.82 16.53 -8.29
N ASP A 203 -22.61 16.12 -7.29
CA ASP A 203 -22.09 15.72 -5.98
C ASP A 203 -21.64 14.24 -5.95
N ARG A 204 -21.94 13.45 -6.99
CA ARG A 204 -21.52 12.05 -7.10
C ARG A 204 -20.07 11.95 -7.59
N LEU A 205 -19.28 11.13 -6.89
CA LEU A 205 -17.94 10.74 -7.30
C LEU A 205 -17.88 9.21 -7.46
N ASP A 206 -17.55 8.78 -8.67
CA ASP A 206 -17.29 7.38 -9.00
C ASP A 206 -15.79 7.19 -9.25
N CYS A 207 -15.21 6.11 -8.70
CA CYS A 207 -13.80 5.76 -8.83
C CYS A 207 -13.64 4.33 -9.33
N GLU A 208 -12.83 4.14 -10.37
CA GLU A 208 -12.47 2.84 -10.95
C GLU A 208 -10.95 2.67 -10.95
N GLU A 209 -10.43 1.67 -10.21
CA GLU A 209 -9.01 1.33 -10.20
C GLU A 209 -8.61 0.65 -11.52
N LEU A 210 -7.53 1.13 -12.14
CA LEU A 210 -7.02 0.57 -13.39
C LEU A 210 -5.78 -0.28 -13.13
N SER A 211 -5.67 -1.38 -13.88
CA SER A 211 -4.46 -2.21 -13.88
C SER A 211 -3.51 -1.75 -14.97
N LEU A 212 -2.25 -1.53 -14.61
CA LEU A 212 -1.20 -1.20 -15.57
C LEU A 212 -0.55 -2.46 -16.13
N LYS A 213 -0.45 -2.56 -17.47
CA LYS A 213 0.35 -3.59 -18.13
C LYS A 213 1.83 -3.24 -18.23
N SER A 214 2.19 -1.97 -18.01
CA SER A 214 3.55 -1.46 -18.08
C SER A 214 3.77 -0.31 -17.10
N THR A 215 4.99 -0.19 -16.59
CA THR A 215 5.38 0.92 -15.70
C THR A 215 5.37 2.23 -16.47
N LEU A 216 4.78 3.27 -15.88
CA LEU A 216 4.92 4.64 -16.39
C LEU A 216 6.20 5.25 -15.82
N HIS A 217 7.11 5.65 -16.69
CA HIS A 217 8.31 6.40 -16.33
C HIS A 217 8.04 7.88 -16.54
N LEU A 218 7.89 8.64 -15.46
CA LEU A 218 7.54 10.05 -15.50
C LEU A 218 8.68 10.89 -14.92
N VAL A 219 8.87 12.08 -15.47
CA VAL A 219 9.70 13.13 -14.88
C VAL A 219 8.83 14.35 -14.65
N ILE A 220 8.79 14.83 -13.40
CA ILE A 220 8.14 16.08 -13.04
C ILE A 220 9.19 17.18 -13.10
N VAL A 221 8.92 18.22 -13.89
CA VAL A 221 9.77 19.39 -14.04
C VAL A 221 9.14 20.54 -13.28
N GLU A 222 9.91 21.15 -12.39
CA GLU A 222 9.55 22.39 -11.72
C GLU A 222 10.00 23.55 -12.59
N LEU A 223 9.04 24.33 -13.09
CA LEU A 223 9.28 25.27 -14.18
C LEU A 223 9.95 26.57 -13.74
N ASP A 224 10.36 26.67 -12.47
CA ASP A 224 11.04 27.82 -11.85
C ASP A 224 10.44 29.18 -12.27
N GLY A 225 9.11 29.21 -12.42
CA GLY A 225 8.36 30.43 -12.70
C GLY A 225 8.15 31.24 -11.42
N THR A 226 7.79 32.51 -11.55
CA THR A 226 7.37 33.36 -10.41
C THR A 226 5.98 32.98 -9.88
N LYS A 227 5.41 31.87 -10.37
CA LYS A 227 4.04 31.46 -10.08
C LYS A 227 3.90 31.01 -8.63
N ASP A 228 3.04 31.68 -7.88
CA ASP A 228 2.73 31.32 -6.50
C ASP A 228 1.27 30.81 -6.30
N THR A 229 0.86 30.70 -5.04
CA THR A 229 -0.52 30.31 -4.67
C THR A 229 -1.58 31.32 -5.11
N THR A 230 -1.22 32.60 -5.17
CA THR A 230 -2.07 33.69 -5.65
C THR A 230 -2.35 33.52 -7.14
N ASP A 231 -1.32 33.21 -7.93
CA ASP A 231 -1.46 32.99 -9.36
C ASP A 231 -2.33 31.77 -9.68
N THR A 232 -2.20 30.69 -8.90
CA THR A 232 -3.10 29.52 -8.98
C THR A 232 -4.55 29.92 -8.72
N THR A 233 -4.79 30.74 -7.72
CA THR A 233 -6.14 31.25 -7.38
C THR A 233 -6.71 32.09 -8.53
N VAL A 234 -5.91 32.95 -9.15
CA VAL A 234 -6.34 33.76 -10.30
C VAL A 234 -6.75 32.87 -11.48
N ILE A 235 -5.96 31.85 -11.83
CA ILE A 235 -6.31 30.90 -12.90
C ILE A 235 -7.63 30.21 -12.59
N LEU A 236 -7.77 29.65 -11.38
CA LEU A 236 -8.98 28.94 -10.98
C LEU A 236 -10.22 29.85 -10.98
N GLN A 237 -10.11 31.09 -10.48
CA GLN A 237 -11.20 32.07 -10.53
C GLN A 237 -11.64 32.39 -11.96
N ARG A 238 -10.68 32.53 -12.90
CA ARG A 238 -10.99 32.81 -14.32
C ARG A 238 -11.67 31.63 -15.00
N LEU A 239 -11.18 30.41 -14.76
CA LEU A 239 -11.76 29.18 -15.32
C LEU A 239 -13.15 28.89 -14.74
N THR A 240 -13.30 28.97 -13.42
CA THR A 240 -14.57 28.69 -12.73
C THR A 240 -15.67 29.69 -13.08
N LYS A 241 -15.32 30.96 -13.36
CA LYS A 241 -16.27 31.98 -13.86
C LYS A 241 -16.95 31.58 -15.18
N CYS A 242 -16.39 30.63 -15.93
CA CYS A 242 -17.04 30.13 -17.14
C CYS A 242 -18.29 29.28 -16.84
N TYR A 243 -18.46 28.79 -15.61
CA TYR A 243 -19.52 27.88 -15.19
C TYR A 243 -20.55 28.56 -14.28
N PRO A 244 -21.79 28.04 -14.18
CA PRO A 244 -22.31 26.82 -14.85
C PRO A 244 -22.83 27.06 -16.28
N VAL A 245 -23.00 28.32 -16.69
CA VAL A 245 -23.52 28.70 -18.01
C VAL A 245 -22.48 29.63 -18.65
N PRO A 246 -22.10 29.40 -19.92
CA PRO A 246 -21.15 30.28 -20.59
C PRO A 246 -21.76 31.66 -20.78
N ASP A 247 -20.96 32.70 -20.58
CA ASP A 247 -21.35 34.07 -20.88
C ASP A 247 -21.02 34.33 -22.35
N ASP A 248 -22.06 34.43 -23.17
CA ASP A 248 -21.94 34.58 -24.62
C ASP A 248 -21.43 35.98 -25.04
N ASP A 249 -21.60 36.99 -24.18
CA ASP A 249 -21.09 38.34 -24.37
C ASP A 249 -19.62 38.47 -23.91
N ALA A 250 -19.15 37.54 -23.07
CA ALA A 250 -17.76 37.51 -22.61
C ALA A 250 -16.79 37.08 -23.72
N GLN A 251 -15.86 37.99 -24.06
CA GLN A 251 -14.64 37.75 -24.84
C GLN A 251 -14.80 36.80 -26.05
N ARG A 252 -15.84 36.98 -26.88
CA ARG A 252 -16.02 36.25 -28.16
C ARG A 252 -16.13 34.72 -28.01
N GLY A 253 -16.87 34.22 -27.01
CA GLY A 253 -17.19 32.80 -26.88
C GLY A 253 -16.13 31.93 -26.21
N VAL A 254 -15.10 32.54 -25.60
CA VAL A 254 -14.05 31.83 -24.85
C VAL A 254 -14.61 30.97 -23.71
N HIS A 255 -15.71 31.39 -23.06
CA HIS A 255 -16.38 30.57 -22.04
C HIS A 255 -16.86 29.22 -22.62
N ARG A 256 -17.42 29.23 -23.85
CA ARG A 256 -17.83 27.98 -24.53
C ARG A 256 -16.63 27.11 -24.87
N CYS A 257 -15.51 27.70 -25.29
CA CYS A 257 -14.27 26.96 -25.54
C CYS A 257 -13.80 26.20 -24.29
N VAL A 258 -13.94 26.77 -23.10
CA VAL A 258 -13.59 26.10 -21.85
C VAL A 258 -14.57 24.97 -21.48
N HIS A 259 -15.85 25.13 -21.79
CA HIS A 259 -16.82 24.04 -21.64
C HIS A 259 -16.50 22.87 -22.58
N GLU A 260 -16.11 23.17 -23.82
CA GLU A 260 -15.70 22.15 -24.80
C GLU A 260 -14.41 21.45 -24.36
N LEU A 261 -13.42 22.22 -23.91
CA LEU A 261 -12.12 21.75 -23.40
C LEU A 261 -12.30 20.77 -22.23
N LEU A 262 -12.98 21.19 -21.17
CA LEU A 262 -13.14 20.41 -19.93
C LEU A 262 -14.26 19.35 -20.03
N GLY A 263 -15.14 19.47 -21.03
CA GLY A 263 -16.20 18.54 -21.35
C GLY A 263 -15.80 17.52 -22.40
N ALA A 264 -16.28 17.71 -23.63
CA ALA A 264 -16.23 16.69 -24.69
C ALA A 264 -14.79 16.33 -25.10
N ILE A 265 -13.89 17.32 -25.22
CA ILE A 265 -12.50 17.09 -25.58
C ILE A 265 -11.81 16.26 -24.48
N ASN A 266 -11.94 16.68 -23.23
CA ASN A 266 -11.38 15.97 -22.10
C ASN A 266 -11.90 14.52 -22.00
N GLN A 267 -13.22 14.29 -22.08
CA GLN A 267 -13.77 12.93 -22.01
C GLN A 267 -13.21 12.02 -23.12
N ARG A 268 -13.05 12.54 -24.34
CA ARG A 268 -12.43 11.79 -25.44
C ARG A 268 -10.99 11.43 -25.10
N ILE A 269 -10.17 12.39 -24.66
CA ILE A 269 -8.76 12.17 -24.33
C ILE A 269 -8.62 11.17 -23.19
N VAL A 270 -9.39 11.31 -22.11
CA VAL A 270 -9.34 10.38 -20.98
C VAL A 270 -9.71 8.96 -21.40
N ARG A 271 -10.78 8.78 -22.19
CA ARG A 271 -11.16 7.44 -22.69
C ARG A 271 -10.10 6.84 -23.62
N ALA A 272 -9.50 7.65 -24.49
CA ALA A 272 -8.40 7.20 -25.34
C ALA A 272 -7.15 6.83 -24.51
N ALA A 273 -6.85 7.59 -23.46
CA ALA A 273 -5.74 7.32 -22.55
C ALA A 273 -5.96 6.02 -21.76
N MET A 274 -7.21 5.74 -21.34
CA MET A 274 -7.55 4.45 -20.73
C MET A 274 -7.32 3.29 -21.70
N ALA A 275 -7.73 3.43 -22.97
CA ALA A 275 -7.48 2.40 -23.98
C ALA A 275 -5.98 2.18 -24.22
N ALA A 276 -5.19 3.27 -24.27
CA ALA A 276 -3.73 3.22 -24.39
C ALA A 276 -3.07 2.51 -23.19
N LEU A 277 -3.52 2.81 -21.97
CA LEU A 277 -3.03 2.14 -20.76
C LEU A 277 -3.38 0.65 -20.74
N ASP A 278 -4.60 0.29 -21.16
CA ASP A 278 -5.01 -1.11 -21.23
C ASP A 278 -4.20 -1.86 -22.29
N CYS A 279 -3.96 -1.33 -23.49
CA CYS A 279 -3.12 -2.04 -24.47
C CYS A 279 -1.61 -1.93 -24.21
N GLY A 280 -1.17 -1.07 -23.27
CA GLY A 280 0.24 -0.81 -22.99
C GLY A 280 0.93 0.10 -24.01
N ASP A 281 0.16 0.88 -24.79
CA ASP A 281 0.68 1.79 -25.82
C ASP A 281 1.09 3.15 -25.22
N MET A 282 2.33 3.21 -24.75
CA MET A 282 2.90 4.44 -24.17
C MET A 282 3.12 5.55 -25.19
N ALA A 283 3.27 5.22 -26.48
CA ALA A 283 3.41 6.21 -27.53
C ALA A 283 2.08 6.92 -27.78
N ALA A 284 0.97 6.17 -27.86
CA ALA A 284 -0.37 6.75 -27.93
C ALA A 284 -0.70 7.58 -26.68
N LEU A 285 -0.33 7.10 -25.48
CA LEU A 285 -0.51 7.86 -24.24
C LEU A 285 0.25 9.19 -24.27
N GLY A 286 1.52 9.18 -24.72
CA GLY A 286 2.32 10.40 -24.86
C GLY A 286 1.75 11.38 -25.87
N ALA A 287 1.30 10.90 -27.03
CA ALA A 287 0.63 11.74 -28.03
C ALA A 287 -0.64 12.40 -27.48
N LEU A 288 -1.41 11.70 -26.65
CA LEU A 288 -2.57 12.25 -25.96
C LEU A 288 -2.20 13.32 -24.91
N MET A 289 -1.00 13.24 -24.31
CA MET A 289 -0.51 14.28 -23.37
C MET A 289 -0.22 15.57 -24.13
N ASP A 290 0.50 15.46 -25.26
CA ASP A 290 0.79 16.59 -26.15
C ASP A 290 -0.53 17.19 -26.68
N GLU A 291 -1.48 16.36 -27.12
CA GLU A 291 -2.79 16.79 -27.60
C GLU A 291 -3.60 17.52 -26.51
N ALA A 292 -3.61 16.99 -25.28
CA ALA A 292 -4.27 17.63 -24.15
C ALA A 292 -3.69 19.01 -23.85
N GLN A 293 -2.36 19.15 -23.96
CA GLN A 293 -1.69 20.42 -23.75
C GLN A 293 -2.01 21.42 -24.85
N GLU A 294 -1.96 21.02 -26.12
CA GLU A 294 -2.29 21.88 -27.26
C GLU A 294 -3.73 22.41 -27.18
N HIS A 295 -4.69 21.56 -26.82
CA HIS A 295 -6.07 21.98 -26.61
C HIS A 295 -6.19 22.98 -25.46
N PHE A 296 -5.47 22.76 -24.36
CA PHE A 296 -5.48 23.68 -23.23
C PHE A 296 -4.89 25.04 -23.62
N ASP A 297 -3.74 25.05 -24.29
CA ASP A 297 -3.06 26.28 -24.72
C ASP A 297 -3.95 27.08 -25.69
N ARG A 298 -4.65 26.41 -26.60
CA ARG A 298 -5.53 27.06 -27.57
C ARG A 298 -6.81 27.61 -26.95
N LEU A 299 -7.45 26.85 -26.06
CA LEU A 299 -8.82 27.14 -25.61
C LEU A 299 -8.88 27.86 -24.26
N ALA A 300 -7.90 27.67 -23.37
CA ALA A 300 -7.89 28.26 -22.02
C ALA A 300 -6.98 29.49 -21.90
N THR A 301 -5.87 29.56 -22.63
CA THR A 301 -4.91 30.70 -22.54
C THR A 301 -5.57 32.07 -22.66
N PRO A 302 -6.53 32.31 -23.58
CA PRO A 302 -7.18 33.62 -23.71
C PRO A 302 -7.87 34.13 -22.44
N LEU A 303 -8.28 33.25 -21.51
CA LEU A 303 -8.93 33.65 -20.24
C LEU A 303 -7.98 34.27 -19.23
N CYS A 304 -6.72 33.84 -19.26
CA CYS A 304 -5.72 34.31 -18.32
C CYS A 304 -4.33 34.38 -18.98
N PRO A 305 -4.13 35.24 -20.00
CA PRO A 305 -2.89 35.26 -20.77
C PRO A 305 -1.66 35.53 -19.91
N SER A 306 -1.81 36.34 -18.85
CA SER A 306 -0.73 36.65 -17.91
C SER A 306 -0.16 35.43 -17.19
N GLN A 307 -0.94 34.34 -17.06
CA GLN A 307 -0.54 33.14 -16.33
C GLN A 307 -0.44 31.90 -17.22
N LEU A 308 -1.31 31.79 -18.23
CA LEU A 308 -1.43 30.60 -19.07
C LEU A 308 -0.58 30.65 -20.35
N THR A 309 0.03 31.79 -20.69
CA THR A 309 1.05 31.83 -21.76
C THR A 309 2.25 30.95 -21.43
N ALA A 310 2.58 30.83 -20.13
CA ALA A 310 3.50 29.83 -19.58
C ALA A 310 4.82 29.65 -20.38
N PRO A 311 5.65 30.69 -20.51
CA PRO A 311 6.87 30.62 -21.31
C PRO A 311 7.83 29.51 -20.88
N ASN A 312 7.96 29.23 -19.58
CA ASN A 312 8.86 28.19 -19.09
C ASN A 312 8.31 26.78 -19.37
N LEU A 313 7.00 26.55 -19.21
CA LEU A 313 6.33 25.31 -19.63
C LEU A 313 6.67 25.02 -21.09
N HIS A 314 6.42 26.00 -21.96
CA HIS A 314 6.63 25.82 -23.38
C HIS A 314 8.11 25.75 -23.79
N ARG A 315 9.02 26.30 -22.98
CA ARG A 315 10.47 26.10 -23.16
C ARG A 315 10.81 24.62 -22.99
N VAL A 316 10.26 23.95 -21.99
CA VAL A 316 10.42 22.50 -21.78
C VAL A 316 9.76 21.70 -22.91
N LEU A 317 8.48 21.97 -23.22
CA LEU A 317 7.72 21.20 -24.21
C LEU A 317 8.32 21.26 -25.62
N ARG A 318 8.97 22.36 -25.99
CA ARG A 318 9.60 22.55 -27.30
C ARG A 318 11.09 22.22 -27.33
N HIS A 319 11.67 21.79 -26.21
CA HIS A 319 13.11 21.52 -26.14
C HIS A 319 13.46 20.27 -26.95
N GLU A 320 14.14 20.46 -28.08
CA GLU A 320 14.43 19.40 -29.06
C GLU A 320 15.20 18.22 -28.44
N PRO A 321 16.24 18.42 -27.59
CA PRO A 321 16.99 17.32 -26.99
C PRO A 321 16.14 16.32 -26.18
N LEU A 322 14.97 16.72 -25.67
CA LEU A 322 14.07 15.83 -24.93
C LEU A 322 13.32 14.85 -25.83
N ARG A 323 13.11 15.17 -27.11
CA ARG A 323 12.18 14.44 -28.00
C ARG A 323 12.53 12.96 -28.19
N LYS A 324 13.82 12.62 -28.15
CA LYS A 324 14.27 11.21 -28.23
C LYS A 324 14.04 10.41 -26.94
N HIS A 325 13.86 11.08 -25.80
CA HIS A 325 13.73 10.45 -24.48
C HIS A 325 12.28 10.34 -23.99
N ILE A 326 11.36 11.10 -24.59
CA ILE A 326 9.96 11.17 -24.16
C ILE A 326 9.00 10.69 -25.25
N PHE A 327 7.83 10.21 -24.83
CA PHE A 327 6.67 9.96 -25.68
C PHE A 327 5.75 11.18 -25.79
N GLY A 328 5.70 12.02 -24.75
CA GLY A 328 4.91 13.25 -24.72
C GLY A 328 5.02 13.96 -23.38
N ALA A 329 4.46 15.17 -23.30
CA ALA A 329 4.56 16.04 -22.14
C ALA A 329 3.38 17.01 -22.03
N LYS A 330 3.08 17.43 -20.80
CA LYS A 330 2.06 18.45 -20.53
C LYS A 330 2.31 19.18 -19.21
N GLY A 331 1.67 20.32 -18.99
CA GLY A 331 1.62 20.98 -17.68
C GLY A 331 0.82 20.16 -16.66
N VAL A 332 0.97 20.44 -15.37
CA VAL A 332 0.33 19.71 -14.27
C VAL A 332 -0.47 20.66 -13.38
N GLY A 333 -1.56 20.16 -12.79
CA GLY A 333 -2.40 20.88 -11.84
C GLY A 333 -3.07 22.10 -12.48
N SER A 334 -2.87 23.28 -11.89
CA SER A 334 -3.48 24.53 -12.36
C SER A 334 -2.84 25.11 -13.64
N GLN A 335 -1.99 24.34 -14.34
CA GLN A 335 -1.30 24.74 -15.58
C GLN A 335 -0.36 25.94 -15.36
N GLY A 336 0.00 26.71 -16.39
CA GLY A 336 0.95 27.82 -16.26
C GLY A 336 2.39 27.36 -15.97
N ASP A 337 3.24 28.28 -15.52
CA ASP A 337 4.64 28.00 -15.15
C ASP A 337 4.81 27.40 -13.74
N GLY A 338 3.95 26.45 -13.39
CA GLY A 338 4.06 25.69 -12.14
C GLY A 338 4.93 24.44 -12.31
N CYS A 339 4.36 23.39 -12.88
CA CYS A 339 5.07 22.14 -13.14
C CYS A 339 4.67 21.55 -14.51
N ALA A 340 5.57 20.79 -15.10
CA ALA A 340 5.31 19.93 -16.24
C ALA A 340 5.55 18.46 -15.88
N GLN A 341 4.91 17.56 -16.61
CA GLN A 341 5.18 16.13 -16.58
C GLN A 341 5.64 15.65 -17.95
N LEU A 342 6.67 14.83 -17.96
CA LEU A 342 7.23 14.19 -19.15
C LEU A 342 7.02 12.68 -19.04
N LEU A 343 6.41 12.06 -20.03
CA LEU A 343 6.32 10.60 -20.13
C LEU A 343 7.55 10.08 -20.87
N CYS A 344 8.47 9.47 -20.15
CA CYS A 344 9.74 8.96 -20.64
C CYS A 344 9.60 7.53 -21.19
N ARG A 345 10.50 7.17 -22.11
CA ARG A 345 10.49 5.86 -22.77
C ARG A 345 10.94 4.71 -21.87
N SER A 346 11.79 5.01 -20.90
CA SER A 346 12.36 4.06 -19.94
C SER A 346 12.85 4.79 -18.69
N ALA A 347 13.28 4.04 -17.68
CA ALA A 347 13.97 4.62 -16.52
C ALA A 347 15.27 5.34 -16.93
N THR A 348 16.05 4.78 -17.85
CA THR A 348 17.29 5.40 -18.36
C THR A 348 17.00 6.69 -19.14
N ASP A 349 15.91 6.72 -19.91
CA ASP A 349 15.47 7.93 -20.60
C ASP A 349 14.95 8.99 -19.63
N ALA A 350 14.33 8.59 -18.52
CA ALA A 350 13.94 9.52 -17.46
C ALA A 350 15.17 10.20 -16.86
N GLU A 351 16.23 9.44 -16.53
CA GLU A 351 17.50 10.03 -16.05
C GLU A 351 18.15 10.95 -17.10
N ALA A 352 18.09 10.60 -18.38
CA ALA A 352 18.61 11.45 -19.45
C ALA A 352 17.80 12.74 -19.60
N ALA A 353 16.47 12.66 -19.57
CA ALA A 353 15.58 13.81 -19.61
C ALA A 353 15.81 14.74 -18.41
N MET A 354 15.96 14.19 -17.21
CA MET A 354 16.29 14.95 -16.00
C MET A 354 17.60 15.72 -16.17
N ARG A 355 18.67 15.06 -16.61
CA ARG A 355 19.97 15.72 -16.86
C ARG A 355 19.84 16.86 -17.85
N ILE A 356 19.18 16.64 -18.98
CA ILE A 356 18.96 17.67 -20.01
C ILE A 356 18.24 18.90 -19.41
N VAL A 357 17.14 18.66 -18.68
CA VAL A 357 16.36 19.75 -18.07
C VAL A 357 17.18 20.51 -17.03
N GLU A 358 17.94 19.81 -16.18
CA GLU A 358 18.74 20.43 -15.13
C GLU A 358 19.93 21.22 -15.68
N THR A 359 20.65 20.67 -16.67
CA THR A 359 21.86 21.30 -17.20
C THR A 359 21.58 22.37 -18.25
N GLU A 360 20.58 22.15 -19.12
CA GLU A 360 20.32 23.04 -20.26
C GLU A 360 19.20 24.04 -19.98
N LEU A 361 18.22 23.69 -19.15
CA LEU A 361 17.08 24.56 -18.85
C LEU A 361 17.14 25.17 -17.45
N GLY A 362 18.06 24.72 -16.60
CA GLY A 362 18.26 25.21 -15.22
C GLY A 362 17.09 24.90 -14.29
N MET A 363 16.25 23.92 -14.64
CA MET A 363 15.02 23.59 -13.91
C MET A 363 15.22 22.34 -13.06
N ARG A 364 14.57 22.29 -11.89
CA ARG A 364 14.63 21.11 -11.00
C ARG A 364 13.73 20.02 -11.51
N THR A 365 14.16 18.76 -11.33
CA THR A 365 13.36 17.61 -11.72
C THR A 365 13.14 16.61 -10.59
N MET A 366 12.11 15.78 -10.73
CA MET A 366 11.85 14.65 -9.85
C MET A 366 11.41 13.43 -10.68
N PRO A 367 12.04 12.25 -10.50
CA PRO A 367 11.57 11.04 -11.13
C PRO A 367 10.32 10.52 -10.43
N LEU A 368 9.38 9.99 -11.20
CA LEU A 368 8.16 9.36 -10.71
C LEU A 368 7.94 8.06 -11.48
N GLN A 369 7.63 6.99 -10.75
CA GLN A 369 7.24 5.72 -11.36
C GLN A 369 5.87 5.28 -10.86
N ILE A 370 4.99 4.93 -11.79
CA ILE A 370 3.65 4.41 -11.50
C ILE A 370 3.56 2.99 -12.05
N GLY A 371 3.06 2.05 -11.26
CA GLY A 371 2.99 0.63 -11.65
C GLY A 371 4.30 -0.16 -11.51
N ALA A 372 5.37 0.45 -10.98
CA ALA A 372 6.67 -0.20 -10.78
C ALA A 372 6.65 -1.25 -9.66
N SER A 373 5.81 -1.07 -8.63
CA SER A 373 5.56 -2.13 -7.67
C SER A 373 4.58 -3.11 -8.30
N ARG A 374 5.07 -4.27 -8.72
CA ARG A 374 4.20 -5.45 -8.75
C ARG A 374 3.89 -5.74 -7.28
N PRO A 375 2.68 -5.44 -6.78
CA PRO A 375 2.36 -5.79 -5.41
C PRO A 375 2.60 -7.30 -5.26
N VAL A 376 3.24 -7.71 -4.17
CA VAL A 376 3.29 -9.13 -3.83
C VAL A 376 1.84 -9.58 -3.76
N GLY A 377 1.42 -10.44 -4.69
CA GLY A 377 0.04 -10.90 -4.80
C GLY A 377 -0.19 -12.24 -4.12
N GLN A 378 0.90 -12.95 -3.81
CA GLN A 378 0.87 -14.32 -3.34
C GLN A 378 1.86 -14.55 -2.21
N ALA A 379 1.42 -15.22 -1.14
CA ALA A 379 2.29 -15.82 -0.14
C ALA A 379 2.42 -17.33 -0.40
N VAL A 380 3.60 -17.90 -0.08
CA VAL A 380 3.82 -19.35 -0.01
C VAL A 380 4.28 -19.67 1.40
N VAL A 381 3.53 -20.54 2.10
CA VAL A 381 3.80 -20.94 3.48
C VAL A 381 4.12 -22.43 3.53
N PRO A 382 5.39 -22.81 3.71
CA PRO A 382 5.75 -24.21 3.96
C PRO A 382 5.24 -24.65 5.33
N ALA A 383 4.32 -25.60 5.36
CA ALA A 383 3.70 -26.17 6.56
C ALA A 383 3.86 -27.70 6.64
N ALA A 384 4.69 -28.29 5.78
CA ALA A 384 4.96 -29.73 5.68
C ALA A 384 6.08 -30.22 6.63
N SER A 385 6.48 -29.41 7.62
CA SER A 385 7.69 -29.66 8.41
C SER A 385 7.45 -30.59 9.60
N PHE A 386 8.32 -31.60 9.75
CA PHE A 386 8.49 -32.32 11.00
C PHE A 386 9.48 -31.55 11.89
N SER A 387 9.08 -31.20 13.12
CA SER A 387 9.95 -30.50 14.08
C SER A 387 10.42 -31.45 15.16
N ALA A 388 11.71 -31.79 15.17
CA ALA A 388 12.33 -32.54 16.26
C ALA A 388 12.28 -31.76 17.59
N ALA A 389 12.36 -30.43 17.53
CA ALA A 389 12.29 -29.55 18.70
C ALA A 389 10.93 -29.58 19.41
N SER A 390 9.88 -30.05 18.71
CA SER A 390 8.52 -30.14 19.24
C SER A 390 8.05 -31.59 19.40
N PHE A 391 8.98 -32.55 19.39
CA PHE A 391 8.69 -33.96 19.65
C PHE A 391 8.33 -34.15 21.14
N PRO A 392 7.34 -34.99 21.51
CA PRO A 392 6.56 -35.88 20.64
C PRO A 392 5.31 -35.25 20.02
N ALA A 393 4.93 -34.01 20.36
CA ALA A 393 3.70 -33.38 19.86
C ALA A 393 3.66 -33.32 18.32
N SER A 394 4.79 -32.98 17.70
CA SER A 394 4.97 -32.91 16.24
C SER A 394 4.79 -34.24 15.51
N ARG A 395 4.78 -35.38 16.23
CA ARG A 395 4.52 -36.71 15.66
C ARG A 395 3.06 -36.91 15.25
N THR A 396 2.14 -36.19 15.89
CA THR A 396 0.69 -36.36 15.67
C THR A 396 0.05 -35.19 14.97
N THR A 397 0.58 -33.98 15.17
CA THR A 397 0.05 -32.75 14.60
C THR A 397 1.24 -31.87 14.18
N PRO A 398 1.27 -31.32 12.97
CA PRO A 398 2.38 -30.49 12.54
C PRO A 398 2.38 -29.17 13.32
N PRO A 399 3.54 -28.52 13.57
CA PRO A 399 3.60 -27.29 14.34
C PRO A 399 2.71 -26.16 13.80
N ALA A 400 2.49 -26.14 12.49
CA ALA A 400 1.57 -25.20 11.83
C ALA A 400 0.12 -25.33 12.31
N LEU A 401 -0.28 -26.48 12.86
CA LEU A 401 -1.61 -26.72 13.43
C LEU A 401 -1.63 -26.65 14.97
N PHE A 402 -0.51 -26.33 15.62
CA PHE A 402 -0.49 -26.18 17.06
C PHE A 402 -1.32 -24.98 17.53
N PRO A 403 -2.05 -25.13 18.64
CA PRO A 403 -2.82 -24.04 19.22
C PRO A 403 -1.90 -23.00 19.86
N LEU A 404 -2.10 -21.74 19.51
CA LEU A 404 -1.43 -20.58 20.08
C LEU A 404 -2.46 -19.58 20.56
N LEU A 405 -2.24 -19.04 21.74
CA LEU A 405 -3.07 -17.96 22.25
C LEU A 405 -2.65 -16.67 21.54
N ASP A 406 -3.53 -16.14 20.71
CA ASP A 406 -3.30 -14.89 20.00
C ASP A 406 -3.59 -13.68 20.90
N ALA A 407 -3.15 -12.49 20.47
CA ALA A 407 -3.34 -11.23 21.19
C ALA A 407 -4.82 -10.86 21.38
N ASP A 408 -5.72 -11.43 20.59
CA ASP A 408 -7.17 -11.28 20.75
C ASP A 408 -7.76 -12.24 21.81
N GLY A 409 -6.93 -13.10 22.41
CA GLY A 409 -7.34 -14.07 23.42
C GLY A 409 -8.03 -15.31 22.84
N ILE A 410 -7.99 -15.51 21.51
CA ILE A 410 -8.49 -16.71 20.86
C ILE A 410 -7.32 -17.69 20.68
N LEU A 411 -7.55 -18.95 21.02
CA LEU A 411 -6.60 -20.03 20.76
C LEU A 411 -6.72 -20.48 19.29
N LYS A 412 -5.71 -20.20 18.47
CA LYS A 412 -5.73 -20.39 17.02
C LYS A 412 -4.65 -21.37 16.57
N PRO A 413 -4.88 -22.20 15.53
CA PRO A 413 -3.79 -22.90 14.87
C PRO A 413 -2.74 -21.90 14.36
N ALA A 414 -1.45 -22.16 14.55
CA ALA A 414 -0.38 -21.24 14.18
C ALA A 414 -0.44 -20.75 12.73
N ILE A 415 -0.83 -21.61 11.80
CA ILE A 415 -0.99 -21.27 10.38
C ILE A 415 -2.04 -20.18 10.17
N LEU A 416 -3.09 -20.15 10.99
CA LEU A 416 -4.18 -19.20 10.84
C LEU A 416 -3.72 -17.77 11.12
N LEU A 417 -2.74 -17.59 12.03
CA LEU A 417 -2.10 -16.29 12.28
C LEU A 417 -1.39 -15.75 11.03
N LEU A 418 -0.64 -16.61 10.33
CA LEU A 418 0.09 -16.23 9.12
C LEU A 418 -0.87 -15.93 7.96
N VAL A 419 -1.93 -16.73 7.81
CA VAL A 419 -2.92 -16.54 6.75
C VAL A 419 -3.73 -15.28 7.01
N GLU A 420 -4.15 -15.01 8.25
CA GLU A 420 -4.85 -13.76 8.61
C GLU A 420 -3.98 -12.54 8.28
N GLN A 421 -2.70 -12.54 8.66
CA GLN A 421 -1.77 -11.46 8.32
C GLN A 421 -1.63 -11.27 6.80
N ALA A 422 -1.51 -12.37 6.04
CA ALA A 422 -1.43 -12.34 4.58
C ALA A 422 -2.71 -11.75 3.94
N VAL A 423 -3.89 -12.10 4.46
CA VAL A 423 -5.17 -11.58 3.96
C VAL A 423 -5.36 -10.10 4.35
N ASP A 424 -4.98 -9.71 5.57
CA ASP A 424 -5.02 -8.33 6.05
C ASP A 424 -4.04 -7.44 5.26
N ALA A 425 -2.92 -8.00 4.83
CA ALA A 425 -1.97 -7.38 3.90
C ALA A 425 -2.47 -7.31 2.44
N ARG A 426 -3.71 -7.76 2.17
CA ARG A 426 -4.36 -7.77 0.85
C ARG A 426 -3.65 -8.63 -0.20
N LEU A 427 -3.00 -9.71 0.21
CA LEU A 427 -2.55 -10.72 -0.76
C LEU A 427 -3.78 -11.35 -1.43
N ALA A 428 -3.71 -11.52 -2.74
CA ALA A 428 -4.78 -12.14 -3.53
C ALA A 428 -4.87 -13.64 -3.25
N LYS A 429 -3.74 -14.28 -2.95
CA LYS A 429 -3.63 -15.73 -2.78
C LYS A 429 -2.64 -16.11 -1.67
N VAL A 430 -2.96 -17.16 -0.92
CA VAL A 430 -2.03 -17.79 0.03
C VAL A 430 -1.91 -19.27 -0.32
N VAL A 431 -0.71 -19.70 -0.73
CA VAL A 431 -0.42 -21.11 -0.98
C VAL A 431 0.18 -21.73 0.26
N ILE A 432 -0.42 -22.80 0.78
CA ILE A 432 0.13 -23.55 1.91
C ILE A 432 0.62 -24.89 1.40
N VAL A 433 1.91 -25.17 1.63
CA VAL A 433 2.54 -26.41 1.21
C VAL A 433 2.49 -27.40 2.38
N VAL A 434 1.68 -28.44 2.26
CA VAL A 434 1.42 -29.42 3.34
C VAL A 434 1.87 -30.82 2.91
N SER A 435 2.17 -31.70 3.87
CA SER A 435 2.40 -33.11 3.55
C SER A 435 1.07 -33.81 3.23
N PRO A 436 1.06 -34.84 2.35
CA PRO A 436 -0.16 -35.54 1.96
C PRO A 436 -0.98 -36.06 3.15
N GLU A 437 -0.31 -36.56 4.18
CA GLU A 437 -0.92 -37.13 5.39
C GLU A 437 -1.72 -36.09 6.20
N HIS A 438 -1.32 -34.82 6.18
CA HIS A 438 -1.96 -33.75 6.96
C HIS A 438 -2.93 -32.91 6.13
N LYS A 439 -3.00 -33.12 4.81
CA LYS A 439 -3.81 -32.31 3.88
C LYS A 439 -5.25 -32.16 4.36
N GLY A 440 -5.88 -33.26 4.79
CA GLY A 440 -7.26 -33.25 5.27
C GLY A 440 -7.49 -32.34 6.49
N HIS A 441 -6.50 -32.19 7.38
CA HIS A 441 -6.62 -31.28 8.52
C HIS A 441 -6.62 -29.81 8.10
N PHE A 442 -5.78 -29.43 7.13
CA PHE A 442 -5.77 -28.07 6.59
C PHE A 442 -7.03 -27.77 5.76
N GLU A 443 -7.51 -28.74 4.96
CA GLU A 443 -8.77 -28.62 4.23
C GLU A 443 -9.95 -28.40 5.20
N ALA A 444 -10.02 -29.17 6.29
CA ALA A 444 -11.06 -29.02 7.31
C ALA A 444 -11.01 -27.66 8.03
N LEU A 445 -9.80 -27.10 8.25
CA LEU A 445 -9.62 -25.80 8.89
C LEU A 445 -10.16 -24.65 8.03
N PHE A 446 -9.80 -24.62 6.73
CA PHE A 446 -10.13 -23.51 5.83
C PHE A 446 -11.44 -23.71 5.05
N THR A 447 -11.93 -24.94 4.97
CA THR A 447 -13.18 -25.31 4.29
C THR A 447 -14.10 -26.07 5.25
N PRO A 448 -14.61 -25.41 6.31
CA PRO A 448 -15.44 -26.09 7.30
C PRO A 448 -16.68 -26.71 6.62
N PRO A 449 -17.06 -27.95 6.99
CA PRO A 449 -18.13 -28.68 6.33
C PRO A 449 -19.45 -27.91 6.37
N ARG A 450 -20.09 -27.79 5.20
CA ARG A 450 -21.45 -27.26 5.10
C ARG A 450 -22.41 -28.27 5.72
N HIS A 451 -23.00 -27.91 6.85
CA HIS A 451 -24.23 -28.51 7.38
C HIS A 451 -24.16 -30.02 7.62
N THR A 452 -23.41 -30.44 8.64
CA THR A 452 -23.82 -31.62 9.42
C THR A 452 -24.70 -31.16 10.57
N SER A 453 -25.75 -31.92 10.93
CA SER A 453 -26.69 -31.55 12.00
C SER A 453 -25.97 -31.20 13.32
N SER A 454 -24.84 -31.84 13.57
CA SER A 454 -23.99 -31.65 14.75
C SER A 454 -23.16 -30.35 14.72
N SER A 455 -22.69 -29.90 13.55
CA SER A 455 -21.87 -28.67 13.44
C SER A 455 -22.71 -27.41 13.61
N HIS A 456 -23.94 -27.40 13.12
CA HIS A 456 -24.87 -26.27 13.32
C HIS A 456 -25.23 -26.07 14.80
N LEU A 457 -25.47 -27.17 15.52
CA LEU A 457 -25.74 -27.12 16.97
C LEU A 457 -24.53 -26.64 17.78
N LEU A 458 -23.32 -26.99 17.35
CA LEU A 458 -22.09 -26.53 18.01
C LEU A 458 -21.85 -25.04 17.75
N MET A 459 -22.04 -24.58 16.50
CA MET A 459 -21.91 -23.16 16.14
C MET A 459 -22.93 -22.28 16.87
N ALA A 460 -24.18 -22.73 16.98
CA ALA A 460 -25.22 -22.01 17.72
C ALA A 460 -24.92 -21.86 19.23
N ARG A 461 -24.08 -22.73 19.79
CA ARG A 461 -23.64 -22.69 21.19
C ARG A 461 -22.39 -21.83 21.41
N LEU A 462 -21.70 -21.41 20.35
CA LEU A 462 -20.55 -20.52 20.48
C LEU A 462 -21.00 -19.12 20.88
N PRO A 463 -20.21 -18.38 21.67
CA PRO A 463 -20.41 -16.95 21.87
C PRO A 463 -20.45 -16.20 20.53
N PRO A 464 -21.22 -15.10 20.40
CA PRO A 464 -21.35 -14.34 19.16
C PRO A 464 -20.01 -13.94 18.53
N ARG A 465 -19.01 -13.65 19.38
CA ARG A 465 -17.64 -13.33 18.95
C ARG A 465 -16.99 -14.48 18.16
N LEU A 466 -17.15 -15.72 18.60
CA LEU A 466 -16.56 -16.90 17.95
C LEU A 466 -17.38 -17.34 16.73
N GLN A 467 -18.69 -17.07 16.70
CA GLN A 467 -19.51 -17.28 15.50
C GLN A 467 -19.03 -16.41 14.33
N ARG A 468 -18.84 -15.10 14.57
CA ARG A 468 -18.27 -14.18 13.57
C ARG A 468 -16.86 -14.59 13.14
N TYR A 469 -16.07 -15.09 14.10
CA TYR A 469 -14.73 -15.56 13.77
C TYR A 469 -14.74 -16.81 12.88
N ALA A 470 -15.68 -17.73 13.08
CA ALA A 470 -15.87 -18.88 12.20
C ALA A 470 -16.24 -18.46 10.76
N GLU A 471 -17.08 -17.42 10.61
CA GLU A 471 -17.38 -16.82 9.30
C GLU A 471 -16.14 -16.21 8.66
N LYS A 472 -15.32 -15.47 9.43
CA LYS A 472 -14.02 -14.91 8.97
C LYS A 472 -13.10 -16.01 8.46
N ILE A 473 -12.96 -17.14 9.16
CA ILE A 473 -12.10 -18.25 8.71
C ILE A 473 -12.53 -18.77 7.33
N ARG A 474 -13.84 -18.84 7.06
CA ARG A 474 -14.37 -19.25 5.76
C ARG A 474 -14.03 -18.25 4.65
N GLU A 475 -14.13 -16.96 4.92
CA GLU A 475 -13.75 -15.91 3.97
C GLU A 475 -12.26 -15.93 3.68
N VAL A 476 -11.44 -16.12 4.71
CA VAL A 476 -10.00 -16.29 4.60
C VAL A 476 -9.66 -17.56 3.80
N GLY A 477 -10.34 -18.67 4.08
CA GLY A 477 -10.15 -19.95 3.40
C GLY A 477 -10.41 -19.90 1.90
N ALA A 478 -11.29 -19.02 1.43
CA ALA A 478 -11.53 -18.80 -0.01
C ALA A 478 -10.29 -18.26 -0.77
N LYS A 479 -9.29 -17.74 -0.05
CA LYS A 479 -8.00 -17.26 -0.61
C LYS A 479 -6.85 -18.26 -0.42
N VAL A 480 -7.10 -19.37 0.28
CA VAL A 480 -6.10 -20.40 0.57
C VAL A 480 -6.13 -21.47 -0.51
N GLU A 481 -4.96 -21.82 -1.04
CA GLU A 481 -4.78 -22.94 -1.95
C GLU A 481 -3.75 -23.92 -1.39
N LEU A 482 -4.10 -25.21 -1.37
CA LEU A 482 -3.17 -26.29 -1.10
C LEU A 482 -2.65 -26.83 -2.44
N ALA A 483 -1.45 -26.41 -2.84
CA ALA A 483 -0.90 -26.72 -4.16
C ALA A 483 0.42 -27.50 -4.09
N PRO A 484 0.64 -28.49 -4.97
CA PRO A 484 1.97 -29.03 -5.23
C PRO A 484 2.91 -27.88 -5.61
N THR A 485 4.04 -27.76 -4.90
CA THR A 485 4.97 -26.65 -5.08
C THR A 485 6.39 -27.18 -5.21
N LEU A 486 7.11 -26.75 -6.24
CA LEU A 486 8.55 -26.98 -6.35
C LEU A 486 9.28 -25.85 -5.61
N LEU A 487 9.96 -26.18 -4.52
CA LEU A 487 10.82 -25.25 -3.79
C LEU A 487 12.27 -25.41 -4.26
N LEU A 488 12.87 -24.33 -4.77
CA LEU A 488 14.29 -24.25 -5.11
C LEU A 488 14.98 -23.30 -4.14
N LEU A 489 16.10 -23.73 -3.56
CA LEU A 489 16.88 -22.96 -2.61
C LEU A 489 17.95 -22.18 -3.37
N GLY A 490 17.92 -20.85 -3.27
CA GLY A 490 18.78 -19.96 -4.05
C GLY A 490 20.26 -20.00 -3.67
N ASP A 491 20.58 -20.54 -2.50
CA ASP A 491 21.92 -20.77 -1.98
C ASP A 491 22.49 -22.16 -2.36
N HIS A 492 21.76 -22.94 -3.17
CA HIS A 492 22.18 -24.27 -3.61
C HIS A 492 22.42 -24.31 -5.13
N LEU A 493 23.52 -24.95 -5.54
CA LEU A 493 23.80 -25.24 -6.94
C LEU A 493 23.38 -26.67 -7.28
N TYR A 494 22.48 -26.81 -8.25
CA TYR A 494 21.95 -28.10 -8.69
C TYR A 494 22.71 -28.62 -9.91
N THR A 495 23.51 -29.66 -9.74
CA THR A 495 24.21 -30.34 -10.84
C THR A 495 23.57 -31.70 -11.11
N THR A 496 23.45 -32.05 -12.39
CA THR A 496 22.84 -33.33 -12.81
C THR A 496 23.90 -34.38 -13.06
N ALA A 497 23.67 -35.59 -12.53
CA ALA A 497 24.43 -36.79 -12.88
C ALA A 497 23.70 -37.65 -13.94
N HIS A 498 22.58 -37.17 -14.49
CA HIS A 498 21.82 -37.91 -15.48
C HIS A 498 22.64 -38.03 -16.77
N PRO A 499 22.79 -39.25 -17.36
CA PRO A 499 23.66 -39.49 -18.51
C PRO A 499 23.35 -38.59 -19.71
N GLU A 500 22.07 -38.29 -19.94
CA GLU A 500 21.60 -37.42 -21.02
C GLU A 500 21.62 -35.91 -20.67
N GLY A 501 22.12 -35.54 -19.51
CA GLY A 501 22.18 -34.13 -19.06
C GLY A 501 20.84 -33.52 -18.65
N THR A 502 19.79 -34.33 -18.43
CA THR A 502 18.47 -33.85 -17.95
C THR A 502 18.62 -33.06 -16.66
N SER A 503 18.05 -31.86 -16.56
CA SER A 503 18.18 -31.03 -15.36
C SER A 503 17.55 -31.69 -14.13
N CYS A 504 18.09 -31.41 -12.93
CA CYS A 504 17.55 -31.94 -11.67
C CYS A 504 16.07 -31.59 -11.48
N VAL A 505 15.66 -30.39 -11.92
CA VAL A 505 14.26 -29.96 -11.90
C VAL A 505 13.38 -30.85 -12.78
N ARG A 506 13.78 -31.13 -14.02
CA ARG A 506 13.00 -32.02 -14.92
C ARG A 506 12.89 -33.42 -14.36
N GLN A 507 13.98 -33.93 -13.77
CA GLN A 507 13.97 -35.24 -13.13
C GLN A 507 13.03 -35.27 -11.91
N LEU A 508 13.03 -34.23 -11.06
CA LEU A 508 12.11 -34.11 -9.92
C LEU A 508 10.65 -34.04 -10.36
N LEU A 509 10.35 -33.26 -11.40
CA LEU A 509 8.99 -33.17 -11.95
C LEU A 509 8.53 -34.49 -12.57
N ALA A 510 9.42 -35.21 -13.26
CA ALA A 510 9.12 -36.54 -13.81
C ALA A 510 8.92 -37.61 -12.71
N ALA A 511 9.61 -37.48 -11.57
CA ALA A 511 9.49 -38.39 -10.44
C ALA A 511 8.26 -38.11 -9.55
N TYR A 512 7.69 -36.90 -9.62
CA TYR A 512 6.53 -36.52 -8.82
C TYR A 512 5.27 -37.26 -9.29
N THR A 513 4.74 -38.10 -8.42
CA THR A 513 3.50 -38.89 -8.67
C THR A 513 2.43 -38.64 -7.60
N GLY A 514 2.52 -37.50 -6.91
CA GLY A 514 1.64 -37.13 -5.79
C GLY A 514 2.29 -37.23 -4.41
N THR A 515 3.50 -37.76 -4.31
CA THR A 515 4.30 -37.84 -3.07
C THR A 515 5.43 -36.81 -3.04
N SER A 516 5.82 -36.34 -1.86
CA SER A 516 6.98 -35.45 -1.70
C SER A 516 8.26 -36.10 -2.24
N VAL A 517 9.05 -35.36 -3.03
CA VAL A 517 10.33 -35.81 -3.59
C VAL A 517 11.41 -34.82 -3.18
N MET A 518 12.49 -35.31 -2.58
CA MET A 518 13.67 -34.51 -2.22
C MET A 518 14.92 -35.18 -2.80
N ALA A 519 15.79 -34.39 -3.43
CA ALA A 519 17.12 -34.80 -3.88
C ALA A 519 17.20 -36.11 -4.71
N LEU A 520 16.20 -36.38 -5.57
CA LEU A 520 16.16 -37.56 -6.46
C LEU A 520 16.35 -38.92 -5.76
N GLN A 521 16.06 -39.00 -4.46
CA GLN A 521 16.00 -40.26 -3.72
C GLN A 521 14.58 -40.45 -3.19
N ARG A 522 13.97 -41.61 -3.48
CA ARG A 522 12.71 -42.01 -2.84
C ARG A 522 13.02 -42.37 -1.39
N THR A 523 12.61 -41.54 -0.45
CA THR A 523 12.57 -41.91 0.97
C THR A 523 11.29 -42.73 1.22
N ALA A 524 11.43 -43.97 1.67
CA ALA A 524 10.29 -44.73 2.19
C ALA A 524 9.81 -44.07 3.48
N GLU A 525 8.49 -43.94 3.67
CA GLU A 525 7.87 -43.32 4.87
C GLU A 525 8.39 -43.87 6.22
N ALA A 526 8.88 -45.11 6.23
CA ALA A 526 9.42 -45.78 7.42
C ALA A 526 10.87 -45.43 7.77
N GLN A 527 11.59 -44.63 6.96
CA GLN A 527 12.97 -44.23 7.24
C GLN A 527 13.06 -42.72 7.45
N PRO A 528 13.22 -42.23 8.70
CA PRO A 528 13.58 -40.84 8.90
C PRO A 528 14.93 -40.59 8.25
N ALA A 529 15.02 -39.55 7.41
CA ALA A 529 16.30 -39.12 6.85
C ALA A 529 17.29 -38.91 8.01
N PRO A 530 18.47 -39.58 8.02
CA PRO A 530 19.50 -39.21 8.95
C PRO A 530 19.95 -37.80 8.55
N ALA A 531 19.67 -36.81 9.40
CA ALA A 531 20.41 -35.58 9.40
C ALA A 531 21.86 -35.95 9.78
N GLN A 532 22.67 -36.34 8.79
CA GLN A 532 24.12 -36.38 8.98
C GLN A 532 24.59 -34.93 9.04
N PHE A 533 24.63 -34.38 10.25
CA PHE A 533 25.53 -33.29 10.55
C PHE A 533 26.94 -33.80 10.26
N LEU A 534 27.59 -33.22 9.25
CA LEU A 534 29.03 -33.36 9.10
C LEU A 534 29.69 -32.90 10.41
N PRO A 535 30.58 -33.69 11.03
CA PRO A 535 31.29 -33.27 12.23
C PRO A 535 32.12 -32.03 11.94
N ALA A 536 32.20 -31.15 12.95
CA ALA A 536 32.81 -29.82 12.92
C ALA A 536 34.35 -29.80 12.78
N SER A 537 34.92 -30.57 11.85
CA SER A 537 36.39 -30.70 11.69
C SER A 537 36.91 -30.50 10.26
N SER A 538 36.16 -29.83 9.37
CA SER A 538 36.68 -29.39 8.07
C SER A 538 36.75 -27.87 8.02
N PRO A 539 37.89 -27.26 7.62
CA PRO A 539 38.04 -25.81 7.64
C PRO A 539 37.16 -25.17 6.54
N PRO A 540 36.61 -23.97 6.76
CA PRO A 540 35.80 -23.30 5.75
C PRO A 540 36.70 -22.82 4.59
N PRO A 541 36.25 -22.91 3.32
CA PRO A 541 36.92 -22.20 2.25
C PRO A 541 36.76 -20.68 2.49
N ARG A 542 37.89 -19.98 2.45
CA ARG A 542 38.00 -18.52 2.65
C ARG A 542 37.53 -17.74 1.42
N SER A 543 37.01 -16.54 1.72
CA SER A 543 36.85 -15.31 0.91
C SER A 543 35.49 -15.08 0.22
N LEU A 544 34.87 -13.88 0.20
CA LEU A 544 35.14 -12.54 0.78
C LEU A 544 33.84 -11.68 0.61
N LEU A 545 33.42 -10.97 1.69
CA LEU A 545 32.69 -9.66 1.79
C LEU A 545 31.29 -9.47 1.11
N GLY A 546 30.28 -8.83 1.72
CA GLY A 546 30.28 -7.92 2.88
C GLY A 546 28.93 -7.77 3.63
N THR A 547 29.07 -7.79 4.96
CA THR A 547 28.39 -7.09 6.09
C THR A 547 26.96 -6.52 5.98
N PHE A 548 26.06 -7.07 6.80
CA PHE A 548 25.08 -6.32 7.61
C PHE A 548 25.49 -6.38 9.10
N PRO A 549 25.14 -5.40 9.95
CA PRO A 549 25.56 -5.36 11.35
C PRO A 549 24.87 -6.47 12.15
N ALA A 550 25.66 -7.29 12.84
CA ALA A 550 25.18 -8.29 13.77
C ALA A 550 24.70 -7.61 15.07
N GLY A 551 23.41 -7.69 15.38
CA GLY A 551 22.89 -7.12 16.63
C GLY A 551 21.38 -6.94 16.74
N SER A 552 20.57 -7.88 16.25
CA SER A 552 19.18 -8.00 16.70
C SER A 552 18.68 -9.41 16.38
N ARG A 553 18.49 -10.22 17.43
CA ARG A 553 17.73 -11.46 17.33
C ARG A 553 16.30 -11.06 16.93
N ALA A 554 15.79 -11.62 15.83
CA ALA A 554 14.35 -11.74 15.69
C ALA A 554 13.85 -12.63 16.84
N PRO A 555 12.80 -12.25 17.59
CA PRO A 555 12.30 -13.07 18.67
C PRO A 555 11.71 -14.35 18.07
N ALA A 556 12.46 -15.45 18.22
CA ALA A 556 12.02 -16.75 17.81
C ALA A 556 10.95 -17.25 18.79
N PHE A 557 9.83 -17.66 18.23
CA PHE A 557 8.73 -18.48 18.75
C PHE A 557 9.04 -19.50 19.86
N LEU A 558 10.31 -19.86 20.06
CA LEU A 558 10.81 -20.81 21.07
C LEU A 558 10.95 -20.23 22.49
N GLU A 559 11.10 -18.91 22.67
CA GLU A 559 11.29 -18.34 24.02
C GLU A 559 10.01 -18.38 24.87
N THR A 560 8.83 -18.30 24.26
CA THR A 560 7.54 -18.34 24.98
C THR A 560 7.18 -19.75 25.48
N VAL A 561 7.67 -20.80 24.81
CA VAL A 561 7.38 -22.19 25.20
C VAL A 561 8.25 -22.64 26.38
N ASN A 562 9.48 -22.13 26.48
CA ASN A 562 10.39 -22.47 27.59
C ASN A 562 10.05 -21.76 28.92
N ALA A 563 9.20 -20.72 28.89
CA ALA A 563 8.78 -20.00 30.11
C ALA A 563 7.65 -20.69 30.90
N LEU A 564 7.05 -21.77 30.38
CA LEU A 564 5.87 -22.42 30.95
C LEU A 564 6.12 -23.82 31.56
N ALA A 565 7.37 -24.30 31.60
CA ALA A 565 7.70 -25.58 32.22
C ALA A 565 8.30 -25.37 33.63
N PRO A 566 7.60 -25.71 34.73
CA PRO A 566 8.26 -25.80 36.02
C PRO A 566 9.31 -26.92 35.99
N SER A 567 10.51 -26.58 36.45
CA SER A 567 11.71 -27.40 36.50
C SER A 567 11.45 -28.80 37.06
N LEU A 568 11.47 -29.83 36.21
CA LEU A 568 11.60 -31.22 36.65
C LEU A 568 13.08 -31.59 36.55
N GLU A 569 13.73 -31.76 37.70
CA GLU A 569 15.10 -32.26 37.77
C GLU A 569 15.16 -33.73 37.31
N PRO A 570 16.20 -34.13 36.55
CA PRO A 570 16.35 -35.50 36.09
C PRO A 570 16.86 -36.40 37.22
N VAL A 571 16.09 -37.43 37.58
CA VAL A 571 16.55 -38.54 38.43
C VAL A 571 17.50 -39.41 37.60
N LEU A 572 18.75 -39.51 38.03
CA LEU A 572 19.76 -40.40 37.44
C LEU A 572 19.54 -41.86 37.88
N PRO A 573 19.73 -42.85 36.99
CA PRO A 573 19.59 -44.25 37.33
C PRO A 573 20.89 -44.81 37.92
N SER A 574 20.93 -44.99 39.24
CA SER A 574 21.91 -45.86 39.88
C SER A 574 21.27 -46.64 41.03
N GLU A 575 21.59 -47.94 41.05
CA GLU A 575 21.36 -48.90 42.14
C GLU A 575 20.02 -49.65 42.16
N VAL A 576 19.93 -50.70 41.34
CA VAL A 576 19.22 -51.93 41.75
C VAL A 576 20.19 -53.10 41.61
N ARG A 577 20.90 -53.39 42.72
CA ARG A 577 21.52 -54.70 42.96
C ARG A 577 20.91 -55.29 44.22
N GLY A 578 20.35 -56.50 44.05
CA GLY A 578 20.11 -57.43 45.14
C GLY A 578 18.66 -57.53 45.59
N LEU A 579 17.95 -58.55 45.09
CA LEU A 579 17.50 -59.63 45.97
C LEU A 579 17.18 -60.88 45.13
N SER A 580 17.78 -61.96 45.58
CA SER A 580 17.85 -63.29 45.00
C SER A 580 16.57 -64.11 45.20
N ARG A 581 16.29 -64.96 44.20
CA ARG A 581 15.80 -66.35 44.30
C ARG A 581 14.75 -66.69 45.38
N GLY A 582 13.55 -67.04 44.92
CA GLY A 582 12.59 -67.90 45.63
C GLY A 582 11.67 -68.59 44.63
N ARG A 583 11.69 -69.92 44.62
CA ARG A 583 10.90 -70.83 43.76
C ARG A 583 9.42 -70.89 44.16
N SER A 584 8.63 -71.50 43.27
CA SER A 584 7.30 -72.15 43.45
C SER A 584 6.10 -71.19 43.50
N SER A 585 4.92 -71.48 42.95
CA SER A 585 4.34 -72.61 42.21
C SER A 585 2.90 -72.23 41.82
N GLY A 586 2.38 -72.79 40.72
CA GLY A 586 0.95 -72.82 40.36
C GLY A 586 0.48 -71.59 39.58
N GLY A 587 -0.17 -71.67 38.42
CA GLY A 587 -1.04 -72.72 37.91
C GLY A 587 -2.49 -72.28 38.00
N ALA A 588 -2.93 -71.49 37.01
CA ALA A 588 -4.26 -71.42 36.39
C ALA A 588 -4.27 -70.25 35.40
#